data_AF-A0A915ZA95-F1
#
_entry.id   AF-A0A915ZA95-F1
#
_cell.length_a   1.000
_cell.length_b   1.000
_cell.length_c   1.000
_cell.angle_alpha   90.00
_cell.angle_beta   90.00
_cell.angle_gamma   90.00
#
_symmetry.space_group_name_H-M   'P 1'
#
loop_
_entity.id
_entity.type
_entity.pdbx_description
1 polymer ?
#
loop_
_entity_poly.entity_id
_entity_poly.type
_entity_poly.pdbx_seq_one_letter_code
_entity_poly.pdbx_strand_id
1 'polypeptide(L)' 'MNIKLVSEIVPKVSLALIDTFFGFELPQSTAPNVQEIGPVLSEEYPPLTPELSDFINGHKRVLYQSTIK' A
#
# COMPACT_ATOMS: atom_id res chain seq x y z
N MET A 1 -7.63 -6.93 24.21
CA MET A 1 -7.19 -8.00 23.29
C MET A 1 -5.77 -8.37 23.69
N ASN A 2 -5.58 -9.62 24.14
CA ASN A 2 -4.30 -10.10 24.64
C ASN A 2 -3.45 -10.49 23.42
N ILE A 3 -2.61 -9.57 22.94
CA ILE A 3 -1.66 -9.92 21.88
C ILE A 3 -0.55 -10.74 22.52
N LYS A 4 -0.69 -12.07 22.46
CA LYS A 4 0.46 -12.96 22.64
C LYS A 4 1.50 -12.49 21.63
N LEU A 5 2.64 -12.05 22.13
CA LEU A 5 3.82 -11.76 21.34
C LEU A 5 4.25 -13.10 20.74
N VAL A 6 3.79 -13.38 19.53
CA VAL A 6 4.26 -14.51 18.75
C VAL A 6 5.74 -14.22 18.52
N SER A 7 6.59 -14.85 19.33
CA SER A 7 8.02 -14.93 19.13
C SER A 7 8.29 -15.88 17.96
N GLU A 8 7.78 -15.54 16.79
CA GLU A 8 8.37 -16.00 15.54
C GLU A 8 9.65 -15.20 15.36
N ILE A 9 10.69 -15.86 14.87
CA ILE A 9 12.03 -15.30 14.71
C ILE A 9 11.93 -14.15 13.70
N VAL A 10 11.67 -12.94 14.19
CA VAL A 10 11.74 -11.74 13.37
C VAL A 10 13.22 -11.58 13.03
N PRO A 11 13.61 -11.64 11.75
CA PRO A 11 15.00 -11.42 11.37
C PRO A 11 15.46 -10.09 11.98
N LYS A 12 16.67 -10.07 12.55
CA LYS A 12 17.23 -8.84 13.10
C LYS A 12 17.53 -7.88 11.95
N VAL A 13 16.56 -7.03 11.62
CA VAL A 13 16.68 -6.04 10.54
C VAL A 13 17.28 -4.75 11.09
N SER A 14 18.34 -4.25 10.46
CA SER A 14 18.99 -2.98 10.83
C SER A 14 18.12 -1.76 10.49
N LEU A 15 17.28 -1.85 9.46
CA LEU A 15 16.34 -0.81 9.02
C LEU A 15 15.13 -1.47 8.34
N ALA A 16 13.93 -1.19 8.82
CA ALA A 16 12.68 -1.60 8.18
C ALA A 16 12.01 -0.39 7.53
N LEU A 17 11.79 -0.47 6.22
CA LEU A 17 11.06 0.52 5.45
C LEU A 17 9.65 0.00 5.19
N ILE A 18 8.65 0.74 5.67
CA ILE A 18 7.25 0.33 5.60
C ILE A 18 6.56 1.25 4.59
N ASP A 19 5.93 0.66 3.58
CA ASP A 19 5.11 1.37 2.62
C ASP A 19 3.74 1.72 3.22
N THR A 20 3.76 2.66 4.15
CA THR A 20 2.60 3.25 4.81
C THR A 20 2.89 4.74 5.07
N PHE A 21 1.87 5.50 5.43
CA PHE A 21 2.01 6.91 5.74
C PHE A 21 1.11 7.33 6.90
N PHE A 22 1.46 8.45 7.53
CA PHE A 22 0.73 8.97 8.68
C PHE A 22 -0.74 9.23 8.35
N GLY A 23 -1.64 8.63 9.14
CA GLY A 23 -3.09 8.75 8.96
C GLY A 23 -3.72 7.66 8.08
N PHE A 24 -2.92 6.77 7.48
CA PHE A 24 -3.42 5.55 6.87
C PHE A 24 -3.76 4.49 7.93
N GLU A 25 -2.82 4.24 8.84
CA GLU A 25 -3.00 3.34 9.99
C GLU A 25 -3.22 4.10 11.30
N LEU A 26 -3.66 3.37 12.32
CA LEU A 26 -3.75 3.91 13.68
C LEU A 26 -2.33 4.26 14.17
N PRO A 27 -2.10 5.45 14.75
CA PRO A 27 -0.78 5.82 15.25
C PRO A 27 -0.29 4.84 16.32
N GLN A 28 0.93 4.33 16.15
CA GLN A 28 1.61 3.46 17.11
C GLN A 28 3.05 3.91 17.31
N SER A 29 3.60 3.62 18.49
CA SER A 29 5.03 3.84 18.74
C SER A 29 5.84 2.84 17.93
N THR A 30 6.59 3.32 16.94
CA THR A 30 7.51 2.51 16.16
C THR A 30 8.90 2.50 16.81
N ALA A 31 9.70 1.47 16.49
CA ALA A 31 11.09 1.42 16.92
C ALA A 31 11.94 2.41 16.08
N PRO A 32 13.09 2.92 16.59
CA PRO A 32 13.91 3.90 15.88
C PRO A 32 14.45 3.43 14.52
N ASN A 33 14.50 2.12 14.30
CA ASN A 33 14.94 1.50 13.05
C ASN A 33 13.79 1.20 12.09
N VAL A 34 12.59 1.71 12.34
CA VAL A 34 11.41 1.55 11.48
C VAL A 34 11.05 2.92 10.91
N GLN A 35 10.97 3.02 9.59
CA GLN A 35 10.61 4.24 8.90
C GLN A 35 9.46 4.00 7.92
N GLU A 36 8.41 4.80 8.05
CA GLU A 36 7.31 4.88 7.10
C GLU A 36 7.77 5.70 5.89
N ILE A 37 7.69 5.12 4.69
CA ILE A 37 8.16 5.75 3.44
C ILE A 37 7.08 5.81 2.36
N GLY A 38 5.84 5.43 2.70
CA GLY A 38 4.76 5.33 1.75
C GLY A 38 4.11 6.68 1.41
N PRO A 39 3.23 6.69 0.39
CA PRO A 39 2.96 5.58 -0.52
C PRO A 39 4.05 5.44 -1.60
N VAL A 40 4.63 4.25 -1.75
CA VAL A 40 5.61 3.93 -2.79
C VAL A 40 4.87 3.50 -4.04
N LEU A 41 4.66 4.47 -4.95
CA LEU A 41 3.93 4.28 -6.20
C LEU A 41 4.82 4.62 -7.39
N SER A 42 4.49 4.06 -8.56
CA SER A 42 5.15 4.43 -9.81
C SER A 42 4.82 5.88 -10.18
N GLU A 43 5.82 6.62 -10.62
CA GLU A 43 5.63 8.00 -11.12
C GLU A 43 4.80 8.03 -12.41
N GLU A 44 4.96 7.00 -13.24
CA GLU A 44 4.27 6.84 -14.51
C GLU A 44 3.55 5.50 -14.60
N TYR A 45 2.38 5.52 -15.23
CA TYR A 45 1.58 4.33 -15.52
C TYR A 45 1.40 4.17 -17.02
N PRO A 46 1.37 2.94 -17.56
CA PRO A 46 1.07 2.72 -18.96
C PRO A 46 -0.32 3.28 -19.31
N PRO A 47 -0.49 3.83 -20.53
CA PRO A 47 -1.78 4.36 -20.94
C PRO A 47 -2.81 3.24 -21.05
N LEU A 48 -4.08 3.60 -20.83
CA LEU A 48 -5.19 2.68 -21.07
C LEU A 48 -5.31 2.36 -22.57
N THR A 49 -5.87 1.19 -22.89
CA THR A 49 -6.29 0.92 -24.27
C THR A 49 -7.35 1.95 -24.70
N PRO A 50 -7.42 2.33 -25.99
CA PRO A 50 -8.39 3.30 -26.46
C PRO A 50 -9.83 2.95 -26.06
N GLU A 51 -10.21 1.69 -26.17
CA GLU A 51 -11.52 1.17 -25.75
C GLU A 51 -11.83 1.44 -24.27
N LEU A 52 -10.88 1.17 -23.36
CA LEU A 52 -11.06 1.40 -21.93
C LEU A 52 -11.10 2.89 -21.59
N SER A 53 -10.29 3.70 -22.29
CA SER A 53 -10.30 5.15 -22.15
C SER A 53 -11.66 5.73 -22.57
N ASP A 54 -12.17 5.32 -23.72
CA ASP A 54 -13.49 5.75 -24.23
C ASP A 54 -14.61 5.31 -23.27
N PHE A 55 -14.54 4.07 -22.77
CA PHE A 55 -15.50 3.58 -21.78
C PHE A 55 -15.47 4.39 -20.49
N ILE A 56 -14.29 4.66 -19.91
CA ILE A 56 -14.19 5.41 -18.66
C ILE A 56 -14.67 6.85 -18.84
N ASN A 57 -14.29 7.51 -19.92
CA ASN A 57 -14.66 8.90 -20.19
C ASN A 57 -16.14 9.06 -20.57
N GLY A 58 -16.79 8.00 -21.07
CA GLY A 58 -18.22 8.00 -21.40
C GLY A 58 -19.18 7.83 -20.22
N HIS A 59 -18.68 7.43 -19.04
CA HIS A 59 -19.53 7.09 -17.90
C HIS A 59 -19.21 7.92 -16.65
N LYS A 60 -20.25 8.43 -15.97
CA LYS A 60 -20.09 9.18 -14.71
C LYS A 60 -19.65 8.31 -13.53
N ARG A 61 -19.85 7.00 -13.61
CA ARG A 61 -19.57 6.04 -12.53
C ARG A 61 -19.06 4.75 -13.17
N VAL A 62 -17.87 4.34 -12.76
CA VAL A 62 -17.20 3.12 -13.24
C VAL A 62 -16.69 2.37 -12.02
N LEU A 63 -16.89 1.04 -12.00
CA LEU A 63 -16.28 0.16 -11.01
C LEU A 63 -15.05 -0.51 -11.65
N TYR A 64 -13.87 -0.21 -11.13
CA TYR A 64 -12.66 -0.92 -11.51
C TYR A 64 -12.56 -2.23 -10.73
N GLN A 65 -12.37 -3.34 -11.44
CA GLN A 65 -12.17 -4.65 -10.84
C GLN A 65 -10.83 -5.22 -11.29
N SER A 66 -9.94 -5.48 -10.33
CA SER A 66 -8.74 -6.27 -10.53
C SER A 66 -8.69 -7.36 -9.46
N THR A 67 -8.28 -8.55 -9.87
CA THR A 67 -8.03 -9.67 -8.97
C THR A 67 -6.55 -10.00 -9.04
N ILE A 68 -5.91 -10.08 -7.88
CA ILE A 68 -4.61 -10.73 -7.74
C ILE A 68 -4.88 -12.22 -8.00
N LYS A 69 -4.22 -12.80 -9.01
CA LYS A 69 -4.27 -14.25 -9.24
C LYS A 69 -3.38 -14.98 -8.24
#